data_AF-A0A026WFR0-F1
#
_entry.id   AF-A0A026WFR0-F1
#
_cell.length_a   1.000
_cell.length_b   1.000
_cell.length_c   1.000
_cell.angle_alpha   90.00
_cell.angle_beta   90.00
_cell.angle_gamma   90.00
#
_symmetry.space_group_name_H-M   'P 1'
#
loop_
_entity.id
_entity.type
_entity.pdbx_description
1 polymer ?
#
loop_
_entity_poly.entity_id
_entity_poly.type
_entity_poly.pdbx_seq_one_letter_code
_entity_poly.pdbx_strand_id
1 'polypeptide(L)'
;MIKLTQDVNLENYTLILPSVAVGNVGQLSVDLLISNLNLQKIGQIFSTAFVPIVGANAYNEHSNELVTAIDIYAGTEKRIVVVQIRSPYVRGLAEFFKELAQFVAEKKIAKVIILASSYDHEKKEVQPQHLKLRYIASPTVRTESGKLFDDLSWIPHKPKIMPDTNAEGTLQIPGGGFAKSIFTFLSNANVPCAVLFKFCSEGDNIADAVALACYLNQWINVLETSSDNLKYPSSWKYLFGKPPPREIY
;
A
#
# COMPACT_ATOMS: atom_id res chain seq x y z
N MET A 1 -5.17 9.82 15.87
CA MET A 1 -3.98 9.99 16.72
C MET A 1 -2.94 8.94 16.39
N ILE A 2 -1.74 9.36 16.00
CA ILE A 2 -0.59 8.48 15.71
C ILE A 2 0.25 8.34 16.98
N LYS A 3 0.53 7.11 17.41
CA LYS A 3 1.32 6.83 18.62
C LYS A 3 2.46 5.88 18.30
N LEU A 4 3.70 6.34 18.43
CA LEU A 4 4.88 5.51 18.38
C LEU A 4 5.18 4.92 19.77
N THR A 5 5.62 3.67 19.82
CA THR A 5 6.03 2.96 21.04
C THR A 5 7.52 3.12 21.33
N GLN A 6 8.28 3.64 20.37
CA GLN A 6 9.72 3.87 20.44
C GLN A 6 10.06 5.20 19.79
N ASP A 7 11.10 5.86 20.28
CA ASP A 7 11.63 7.07 19.65
C ASP A 7 12.53 6.68 18.47
N VAL A 8 12.01 6.88 17.26
CA VAL A 8 12.70 6.55 16.01
C VAL A 8 12.81 7.80 15.17
N ASN A 9 14.02 8.10 14.70
CA ASN A 9 14.24 9.10 13.69
C ASN A 9 13.83 8.53 12.31
N LEU A 10 12.79 9.11 11.71
CA LEU A 10 12.26 8.73 10.40
C LEU A 10 12.59 9.77 9.32
N GLU A 11 13.55 10.66 9.59
CA GLU A 11 14.01 11.66 8.62
C GLU A 11 14.57 10.97 7.37
N ASN A 12 14.13 11.42 6.20
CA ASN A 12 14.45 10.85 4.89
C ASN A 12 13.97 9.41 4.66
N TYR A 13 13.02 8.90 5.46
CA TYR A 13 12.41 7.60 5.18
C TYR A 13 11.41 7.67 4.02
N THR A 14 11.15 6.53 3.40
CA THR A 14 10.00 6.35 2.50
C THR A 14 8.85 5.70 3.27
N LEU A 15 7.68 6.34 3.29
CA LEU A 15 6.47 5.78 3.89
C LEU A 15 5.65 5.02 2.85
N ILE A 16 5.34 3.76 3.14
CA ILE A 16 4.43 2.92 2.34
C ILE A 16 3.07 2.86 3.02
N LEU A 17 2.03 3.23 2.27
CA LEU A 17 0.64 3.26 2.76
C LEU A 17 -0.27 2.42 1.85
N PRO A 18 -0.88 1.32 2.34
CA PRO A 18 -1.88 0.62 1.57
C PRO A 18 -3.21 1.39 1.59
N SER A 19 -3.87 1.49 0.45
CA SER A 19 -5.29 1.84 0.37
C SER A 19 -6.14 0.58 0.58
N VAL A 20 -7.23 0.70 1.35
CA VAL A 20 -8.23 -0.38 1.47
C VAL A 20 -9.05 -0.40 0.16
N ALA A 21 -8.61 -1.22 -0.77
CA ALA A 21 -9.07 -1.29 -2.16
C ALA A 21 -9.49 -2.73 -2.54
N VAL A 22 -10.08 -2.91 -3.73
CA VAL A 22 -10.55 -4.21 -4.24
C VAL A 22 -9.48 -5.29 -4.16
N GLY A 23 -9.84 -6.49 -3.67
CA GLY A 23 -8.90 -7.60 -3.53
C GLY A 23 -7.76 -7.38 -2.52
N ASN A 24 -7.80 -6.28 -1.75
CA ASN A 24 -6.86 -5.96 -0.68
C ASN A 24 -5.37 -6.01 -1.10
N VAL A 25 -5.09 -5.84 -2.40
CA VAL A 25 -3.76 -6.08 -2.99
C VAL A 25 -2.70 -5.22 -2.30
N GLY A 26 -2.98 -3.94 -2.04
CA GLY A 26 -2.05 -3.06 -1.34
C GLY A 26 -1.73 -3.54 0.08
N GLN A 27 -2.73 -4.03 0.81
CA GLN A 27 -2.57 -4.57 2.18
C GLN A 27 -1.77 -5.88 2.16
N LEU A 28 -2.01 -6.73 1.18
CA LEU A 28 -1.23 -7.96 0.98
C LEU A 28 0.21 -7.65 0.53
N SER A 29 0.44 -6.63 -0.29
CA SER A 29 1.80 -6.22 -0.68
C SER A 29 2.62 -5.71 0.51
N VAL A 30 2.02 -4.93 1.42
CA VAL A 30 2.75 -4.51 2.63
C VAL A 30 3.00 -5.67 3.59
N ASP A 31 2.17 -6.72 3.60
CA ASP A 31 2.45 -7.96 4.34
C ASP A 31 3.75 -8.63 3.88
N LEU A 32 3.98 -8.64 2.56
CA LEU A 32 5.21 -9.15 1.98
C LEU A 32 6.41 -8.28 2.40
N LEU A 33 6.28 -6.95 2.38
CA LEU A 33 7.36 -6.05 2.82
C LEU A 33 7.71 -6.30 4.30
N ILE A 34 6.72 -6.35 5.19
CA ILE A 34 6.94 -6.57 6.62
C ILE A 34 7.63 -7.92 6.87
N SER A 35 7.16 -8.98 6.21
CA SER A 35 7.69 -10.34 6.39
C SER A 35 9.11 -10.51 5.85
N ASN A 36 9.42 -9.91 4.70
CA ASN A 36 10.69 -10.11 4.02
C ASN A 36 11.79 -9.17 4.52
N LEU A 37 11.43 -7.99 5.04
CA LEU A 37 12.37 -7.06 5.64
C LEU A 37 12.47 -7.23 7.17
N ASN A 38 11.74 -8.19 7.75
CA ASN A 38 11.61 -8.41 9.20
C ASN A 38 11.32 -7.10 9.96
N LEU A 39 10.40 -6.28 9.42
CA LEU A 39 10.12 -4.96 9.98
C LEU A 39 9.54 -5.08 11.39
N GLN A 40 10.02 -4.23 12.29
CA GLN A 40 9.55 -4.20 13.67
C GLN A 40 8.37 -3.24 13.80
N LYS A 41 7.36 -3.61 14.58
CA LYS A 41 6.25 -2.71 14.91
C LYS A 41 6.78 -1.60 15.81
N ILE A 42 6.60 -0.36 15.39
CA ILE A 42 7.09 0.85 16.09
C ILE A 42 5.96 1.73 16.61
N GLY A 43 4.70 1.38 16.34
CA GLY A 43 3.56 2.21 16.71
C GLY A 43 2.25 1.75 16.08
N GLN A 44 1.25 2.60 16.25
CA GLN A 44 -0.11 2.38 15.76
C GLN A 44 -0.82 3.71 15.49
N ILE A 45 -1.86 3.67 14.66
CA ILE A 45 -2.72 4.81 14.34
C ILE A 45 -4.12 4.52 14.85
N PHE A 46 -4.61 5.35 15.76
CA PHE A 46 -5.99 5.32 16.18
C PHE A 46 -6.80 6.31 15.33
N SER A 47 -7.79 5.81 14.59
CA SER A 47 -8.71 6.64 13.81
C SER A 47 -10.13 6.12 13.98
N THR A 48 -11.06 7.03 14.29
CA THR A 48 -12.49 6.72 14.40
C THR A 48 -13.13 6.39 13.06
N ALA A 49 -12.41 6.60 11.95
CA ALA A 49 -12.87 6.25 10.62
C ALA A 49 -12.78 4.75 10.33
N PHE A 50 -11.97 3.99 11.08
CA PHE A 50 -11.72 2.58 10.86
C PHE A 50 -12.39 1.72 11.93
N VAL A 51 -12.85 0.52 11.55
CA VAL A 51 -13.43 -0.41 12.51
C VAL A 51 -12.34 -0.88 13.48
N PRO A 52 -12.51 -0.71 14.80
CA PRO A 52 -11.50 -1.11 15.76
C PRO A 52 -11.38 -2.63 15.78
N ILE A 53 -10.15 -3.14 15.65
CA ILE A 53 -9.84 -4.56 15.78
C ILE A 53 -8.59 -4.74 16.64
N VAL A 54 -8.49 -5.92 17.26
CA VAL A 54 -7.28 -6.39 17.94
C VAL A 54 -7.09 -7.87 17.60
N GLY A 55 -5.85 -8.28 17.38
CA GLY A 55 -5.54 -9.66 17.03
C GLY A 55 -4.12 -10.05 17.43
N ALA A 56 -3.79 -11.34 17.26
CA ALA A 56 -2.45 -11.86 17.42
C ALA A 56 -1.51 -11.38 16.28
N ASN A 57 -0.21 -11.38 16.53
CA ASN A 57 0.80 -10.98 15.55
C ASN A 57 0.67 -11.79 14.25
N ALA A 58 0.49 -11.07 13.13
CA ALA A 58 0.25 -11.68 11.81
C ALA A 58 1.51 -12.27 11.15
N TYR A 59 2.69 -11.98 11.70
CA TYR A 59 4.01 -12.27 11.11
C TYR A 59 4.83 -13.26 11.95
N ASN A 60 4.52 -13.42 13.23
CA ASN A 60 5.22 -14.31 14.16
C ASN A 60 4.21 -15.03 15.08
N GLU A 61 4.01 -16.34 14.85
CA GLU A 61 3.06 -17.18 15.61
C GLU A 61 3.43 -17.33 17.09
N HIS A 62 4.68 -17.08 17.46
CA HIS A 62 5.18 -17.19 18.83
C HIS A 62 5.23 -15.84 19.56
N SER A 63 4.81 -14.75 18.91
CA SER A 63 4.81 -13.42 19.52
C SER A 63 3.55 -13.20 20.35
N ASN A 64 3.72 -12.58 21.53
CA ASN A 64 2.62 -12.08 22.35
C ASN A 64 2.23 -10.63 21.99
N GLU A 65 2.86 -10.04 20.99
CA GLU A 65 2.53 -8.69 20.54
C GLU A 65 1.17 -8.65 19.85
N LEU A 66 0.31 -7.73 20.27
CA LEU A 66 -0.99 -7.51 19.66
C LEU A 66 -0.86 -6.59 18.44
N VAL A 67 -1.59 -6.92 17.39
CA VAL A 67 -1.82 -6.05 16.23
C VAL A 67 -3.19 -5.38 16.33
N THR A 68 -3.31 -4.20 15.73
CA THR A 68 -4.52 -3.38 15.79
C THR A 68 -5.08 -3.13 14.39
N ALA A 69 -6.08 -2.25 14.30
CA ALA A 69 -6.66 -1.82 13.03
C ALA A 69 -5.63 -1.18 12.09
N ILE A 70 -4.71 -0.38 12.63
CA ILE A 70 -3.68 0.31 11.87
C ILE A 70 -2.38 0.31 12.68
N ASP A 71 -1.39 -0.44 12.21
CA ASP A 71 -0.07 -0.55 12.84
C ASP A 71 1.01 0.07 11.96
N ILE A 72 2.09 0.55 12.59
CA ILE A 72 3.24 1.15 11.91
C ILE A 72 4.45 0.26 12.15
N TYR A 73 5.13 -0.11 11.08
CA TYR A 73 6.35 -0.92 11.09
C TYR A 73 7.50 -0.11 10.49
N ALA A 74 8.73 -0.34 10.93
CA ALA A 74 9.89 0.32 10.34
C ALA A 74 11.10 -0.61 10.18
N GLY A 75 11.89 -0.33 9.16
CA GLY A 75 13.17 -0.97 8.86
C GLY A 75 14.23 0.09 8.74
N THR A 76 15.12 0.17 9.72
CA THR A 76 16.11 1.25 9.84
C THR A 76 17.18 1.18 8.76
N GLU A 77 17.63 -0.03 8.41
CA GLU A 77 18.65 -0.26 7.39
C GLU A 77 18.21 0.23 6.00
N LYS A 78 16.96 -0.07 5.62
CA LYS A 78 16.38 0.31 4.32
C LYS A 78 15.64 1.64 4.34
N ARG A 79 15.63 2.35 5.48
CA ARG A 79 14.91 3.63 5.71
C ARG A 79 13.47 3.62 5.18
N ILE A 80 12.74 2.58 5.57
CA ILE A 80 11.35 2.37 5.17
C ILE A 80 10.46 2.34 6.40
N VAL A 81 9.30 2.99 6.29
CA VAL A 81 8.21 2.89 7.26
C VAL A 81 6.98 2.40 6.53
N VAL A 82 6.31 1.40 7.08
CA VAL A 82 5.19 0.72 6.44
C VAL A 82 3.99 0.81 7.38
N VAL A 83 2.89 1.36 6.88
CA VAL A 83 1.60 1.31 7.57
C VAL A 83 0.89 0.05 7.10
N GLN A 84 0.34 -0.74 8.03
CA GLN A 84 -0.57 -1.84 7.70
C GLN A 84 -1.96 -1.51 8.23
N ILE A 85 -2.97 -1.66 7.38
CA ILE A 85 -4.38 -1.47 7.71
C ILE A 85 -5.07 -2.83 7.62
N ARG A 86 -5.76 -3.23 8.69
CA ARG A 86 -6.43 -4.54 8.79
C ARG A 86 -7.95 -4.46 8.84
N SER A 87 -8.51 -3.27 8.84
CA SER A 87 -9.95 -3.04 8.96
C SER A 87 -10.47 -2.14 7.83
N PRO A 88 -11.75 -2.26 7.46
CA PRO A 88 -12.38 -1.30 6.55
C PRO A 88 -12.58 0.04 7.26
N TYR A 89 -12.67 1.11 6.45
CA TYR A 89 -13.12 2.41 6.93
C TYR A 89 -14.63 2.57 6.72
N VAL A 90 -15.30 3.18 7.70
CA VAL A 90 -16.77 3.34 7.77
C VAL A 90 -17.19 4.81 7.96
N ARG A 91 -16.23 5.74 8.10
CA ARG A 91 -16.50 7.19 8.18
C ARG A 91 -15.55 7.98 7.29
N GLY A 92 -15.74 9.31 7.24
CA GLY A 92 -14.88 10.22 6.49
C GLY A 92 -13.41 10.16 6.94
N LEU A 93 -12.50 10.29 5.99
CA LEU A 93 -11.05 10.11 6.18
C LEU A 93 -10.26 11.42 6.31
N ALA A 94 -10.92 12.57 6.31
CA ALA A 94 -10.27 13.88 6.31
C ALA A 94 -9.30 14.05 7.48
N GLU A 95 -9.71 13.67 8.70
CA GLU A 95 -8.84 13.77 9.88
C GLU A 95 -7.66 12.79 9.80
N PHE A 96 -7.90 11.56 9.34
CA PHE A 96 -6.83 10.58 9.12
C PHE A 96 -5.78 11.10 8.13
N PHE A 97 -6.20 11.76 7.05
CA PHE A 97 -5.29 12.35 6.08
C PHE A 97 -4.49 13.51 6.66
N LYS A 98 -5.14 14.38 7.43
CA LYS A 98 -4.50 15.51 8.11
C LYS A 98 -3.45 15.03 9.11
N GLU A 99 -3.80 14.08 9.97
CA GLU A 99 -2.87 13.49 10.94
C GLU A 99 -1.69 12.81 10.25
N LEU A 100 -1.93 12.07 9.17
CA LEU A 100 -0.85 11.43 8.41
C LEU A 100 0.08 12.45 7.76
N ALA A 101 -0.45 13.51 7.15
CA ALA A 101 0.35 14.57 6.55
C ALA A 101 1.17 15.32 7.61
N GLN A 102 0.57 15.60 8.77
CA GLN A 102 1.28 16.19 9.91
C GLN A 102 2.42 15.29 10.38
N PHE A 103 2.18 13.98 10.52
CA PHE A 103 3.21 13.02 10.90
C PHE A 103 4.36 12.95 9.89
N VAL A 104 4.05 12.95 8.59
CA VAL A 104 5.04 12.98 7.51
C VAL A 104 5.92 14.23 7.61
N ALA A 105 5.31 15.39 7.85
CA ALA A 105 6.03 16.66 7.98
C ALA A 105 6.89 16.71 9.26
N GLU A 106 6.31 16.38 10.43
CA GLU A 106 6.99 16.40 11.73
C GLU A 106 8.19 15.45 11.77
N LYS A 107 8.05 14.28 11.16
CA LYS A 107 9.10 13.26 11.08
C LYS A 107 10.04 13.44 9.88
N LYS A 108 9.80 14.45 9.04
CA LYS A 108 10.60 14.74 7.82
C LYS A 108 10.76 13.52 6.92
N ILE A 109 9.68 12.77 6.73
CA ILE A 109 9.63 11.63 5.83
C ILE A 109 9.74 12.16 4.39
N ALA A 110 10.65 11.60 3.59
CA ALA A 110 10.99 12.14 2.28
C ALA A 110 9.83 12.03 1.27
N LYS A 111 9.13 10.90 1.27
CA LYS A 111 8.01 10.65 0.34
C LYS A 111 7.05 9.58 0.85
N VAL A 112 5.84 9.62 0.30
CA VAL A 112 4.76 8.65 0.57
C VAL A 112 4.42 7.87 -0.70
N ILE A 113 4.50 6.54 -0.67
CA ILE A 113 4.08 5.67 -1.76
C ILE A 113 2.82 4.92 -1.33
N ILE A 114 1.74 5.15 -2.05
CA ILE A 114 0.42 4.57 -1.81
C ILE A 114 0.28 3.30 -2.66
N LEU A 115 0.02 2.16 -2.04
CA LEU A 115 -0.23 0.89 -2.73
C LEU A 115 -1.73 0.63 -2.81
N ALA A 116 -2.24 0.35 -4.00
CA ALA A 116 -3.66 0.13 -4.21
C ALA A 116 -3.93 -0.91 -5.31
N SER A 117 -5.20 -1.05 -5.66
CA SER A 117 -5.69 -1.86 -6.77
C SER A 117 -6.82 -1.15 -7.50
N SER A 118 -7.29 -1.72 -8.60
CA SER A 118 -8.45 -1.23 -9.34
C SER A 118 -9.14 -2.41 -10.03
N TYR A 119 -10.42 -2.25 -10.37
CA TYR A 119 -11.19 -3.33 -10.98
C TYR A 119 -10.65 -3.75 -12.35
N ASP A 120 -10.40 -5.05 -12.55
CA ASP A 120 -9.84 -5.57 -13.81
C ASP A 120 -10.72 -5.30 -15.03
N HIS A 121 -12.05 -5.33 -14.86
CA HIS A 121 -13.01 -5.08 -15.95
C HIS A 121 -12.98 -3.63 -16.49
N GLU A 122 -12.30 -2.70 -15.80
CA GLU A 122 -12.02 -1.37 -16.34
C GLU A 122 -11.05 -1.42 -17.53
N LYS A 123 -10.32 -2.52 -17.70
CA LYS A 123 -9.52 -2.81 -18.88
C LYS A 123 -10.35 -3.59 -19.89
N LYS A 124 -10.79 -2.89 -20.94
CA LYS A 124 -11.53 -3.48 -22.06
C LYS A 124 -10.67 -4.40 -22.95
N GLU A 125 -9.35 -4.26 -22.89
CA GLU A 125 -8.41 -5.05 -23.66
C GLU A 125 -7.69 -6.06 -22.76
N VAL A 126 -7.57 -7.30 -23.23
CA VAL A 126 -6.77 -8.34 -22.57
C VAL A 126 -5.30 -7.96 -22.68
N GLN A 127 -4.72 -7.51 -21.56
CA GLN A 127 -3.30 -7.17 -21.47
C GLN A 127 -2.55 -8.21 -20.61
N PRO A 128 -1.29 -8.54 -20.96
CA PRO A 128 -0.40 -9.30 -20.09
C PRO A 128 -0.37 -8.76 -18.65
N GLN A 129 -0.18 -9.64 -17.66
CA GLN A 129 -0.29 -9.28 -16.24
C GLN A 129 0.67 -8.15 -15.80
N HIS A 130 1.87 -8.08 -16.38
CA HIS A 130 2.81 -6.98 -16.14
C HIS A 130 2.30 -5.62 -16.66
N LEU A 131 1.47 -5.62 -17.71
CA LEU A 131 0.80 -4.42 -18.22
C LEU A 131 -0.46 -4.06 -17.43
N LYS A 132 -0.78 -4.74 -16.33
CA LYS A 132 -1.87 -4.38 -15.42
C LYS A 132 -1.43 -3.47 -14.26
N LEU A 133 -0.16 -3.07 -14.24
CA LEU A 133 0.38 -2.13 -13.25
C LEU A 133 0.36 -0.70 -13.79
N ARG A 134 0.02 0.26 -12.92
CA ARG A 134 0.02 1.68 -13.25
C ARG A 134 0.59 2.49 -12.09
N TYR A 135 1.06 3.68 -12.43
CA TYR A 135 1.46 4.66 -11.43
C TYR A 135 0.83 6.04 -11.67
N ILE A 136 0.70 6.80 -10.59
CA ILE A 136 0.45 8.23 -10.57
C ILE A 136 1.52 8.83 -9.67
N ALA A 137 2.10 9.98 -10.03
CA ALA A 137 3.16 10.59 -9.25
C ALA A 137 2.95 12.10 -9.17
N SER A 138 3.25 12.68 -8.00
CA SER A 138 3.26 14.13 -7.81
C SER A 138 4.39 14.78 -8.64
N PRO A 139 4.34 16.09 -8.89
CA PRO A 139 5.37 16.79 -9.67
C PRO A 139 6.79 16.51 -9.15
N THR A 140 6.99 16.57 -7.83
CA THR A 140 8.30 16.30 -7.20
C THR A 140 8.81 14.89 -7.52
N VAL A 141 7.96 13.87 -7.34
CA VAL A 141 8.34 12.48 -7.65
C VAL A 141 8.62 12.30 -9.14
N ARG A 142 7.86 12.97 -10.02
CA ARG A 142 8.11 12.94 -11.47
C ARG A 142 9.45 13.55 -11.84
N THR A 143 9.85 14.65 -11.21
CA THR A 143 11.15 15.28 -11.43
C THR A 143 12.29 14.38 -10.95
N GLU A 144 12.15 13.75 -9.79
CA GLU A 144 13.21 12.93 -9.19
C GLU A 144 13.33 11.53 -9.81
N SER A 145 12.20 10.87 -10.10
CA SER A 145 12.13 9.45 -10.48
C SER A 145 11.57 9.21 -11.87
N GLY A 146 11.20 10.25 -12.62
CA GLY A 146 10.59 10.13 -13.94
C GLY A 146 11.44 9.36 -14.94
N LYS A 147 12.74 9.67 -15.01
CA LYS A 147 13.69 8.96 -15.88
C LYS A 147 13.74 7.45 -15.57
N LEU A 148 13.80 7.09 -14.30
CA LEU A 148 13.79 5.69 -13.87
C LEU A 148 12.48 4.99 -14.29
N PHE A 149 11.34 5.66 -14.15
CA PHE A 149 10.05 5.10 -14.57
C PHE A 149 10.00 4.88 -16.09
N ASP A 150 10.57 5.80 -16.86
CA ASP A 150 10.66 5.69 -18.31
C ASP A 150 11.61 4.54 -18.72
N ASP A 151 12.77 4.43 -18.08
CA ASP A 151 13.75 3.34 -18.29
C ASP A 151 13.14 1.97 -17.96
N LEU A 152 12.31 1.89 -16.91
CA LEU A 152 11.55 0.70 -16.53
C LEU A 152 10.29 0.46 -17.37
N SER A 153 10.00 1.33 -18.35
CA SER A 153 8.78 1.28 -19.18
C SER A 153 7.48 1.24 -18.38
N TRP A 154 7.45 1.95 -17.24
CA TRP A 154 6.27 2.04 -16.40
C TRP A 154 5.15 2.80 -17.10
N ILE A 155 3.92 2.34 -16.93
CA ILE A 155 2.76 2.94 -17.61
C ILE A 155 2.08 3.95 -16.66
N PRO A 156 2.07 5.26 -17.00
CA PRO A 156 1.35 6.24 -16.20
C PRO A 156 -0.16 6.06 -16.35
N HIS A 157 -0.89 6.26 -15.25
CA HIS A 157 -2.34 6.33 -15.28
C HIS A 157 -2.79 7.73 -15.68
N LYS A 158 -3.58 7.83 -16.74
CA LYS A 158 -4.05 9.12 -17.27
C LYS A 158 -5.49 9.38 -16.80
N PRO A 159 -5.85 10.65 -16.58
CA PRO A 159 -7.25 11.03 -16.37
C PRO A 159 -8.13 10.57 -17.53
N LYS A 160 -9.35 10.11 -17.23
CA LYS A 160 -10.33 9.78 -18.27
C LYS A 160 -10.98 11.08 -18.75
N ILE A 161 -10.94 11.33 -20.06
CA ILE A 161 -11.69 12.41 -20.71
C ILE A 161 -13.06 11.85 -21.06
N MET A 162 -14.12 12.49 -20.59
CA MET A 162 -15.47 12.12 -21.01
C MET A 162 -15.72 12.70 -22.41
N PRO A 163 -16.25 11.92 -23.37
CA PRO A 163 -16.39 12.35 -24.76
C PRO A 163 -17.27 13.61 -24.93
N ASP A 164 -18.18 13.85 -23.99
CA ASP A 164 -19.30 14.80 -24.17
C ASP A 164 -19.10 16.12 -23.41
N THR A 165 -17.94 16.34 -22.79
CA THR A 165 -17.63 17.57 -22.07
C THR A 165 -16.23 18.04 -22.44
N ASN A 166 -16.07 19.32 -22.84
CA ASN A 166 -14.77 20.01 -22.94
C ASN A 166 -14.08 20.20 -21.56
N ALA A 167 -14.39 19.34 -20.59
CA ALA A 167 -13.87 19.37 -19.25
C ALA A 167 -12.50 18.68 -19.19
N GLU A 168 -11.61 19.21 -18.34
CA GLU A 168 -10.37 18.54 -17.98
C GLU A 168 -10.66 17.11 -17.48
N GLY A 169 -9.90 16.14 -17.99
CA GLY A 169 -10.12 14.73 -17.65
C GLY A 169 -10.05 14.52 -16.13
N THR A 170 -10.94 13.69 -15.60
CA THR A 170 -10.94 13.38 -14.15
C THR A 170 -10.12 12.13 -13.88
N LEU A 171 -9.15 12.23 -12.97
CA LEU A 171 -8.41 11.08 -12.47
C LEU A 171 -9.36 10.15 -11.71
N GLN A 172 -9.43 8.88 -12.09
CA GLN A 172 -10.29 7.88 -11.43
C GLN A 172 -9.53 6.57 -11.24
N ILE A 173 -9.70 5.94 -10.08
CA ILE A 173 -9.20 4.59 -9.78
C ILE A 173 -10.38 3.79 -9.22
N PRO A 174 -11.27 3.26 -10.10
CA PRO A 174 -12.43 2.50 -9.65
C PRO A 174 -12.01 1.30 -8.79
N GLY A 175 -12.61 1.14 -7.61
CA GLY A 175 -12.21 0.13 -6.64
C GLY A 175 -10.92 0.44 -5.87
N GLY A 176 -10.28 1.59 -6.12
CA GLY A 176 -9.00 1.98 -5.49
C GLY A 176 -9.08 2.47 -4.05
N GLY A 177 -10.24 2.35 -3.41
CA GLY A 177 -10.47 2.83 -2.05
C GLY A 177 -10.19 4.31 -1.92
N PHE A 178 -9.37 4.67 -0.93
CA PHE A 178 -8.99 6.05 -0.67
C PHE A 178 -7.72 6.52 -1.41
N ALA A 179 -7.14 5.70 -2.30
CA ALA A 179 -5.83 5.98 -2.92
C ALA A 179 -5.79 7.32 -3.66
N LYS A 180 -6.82 7.60 -4.48
CA LYS A 180 -6.94 8.88 -5.20
C LYS A 180 -7.04 10.05 -4.22
N SER A 181 -7.90 9.94 -3.21
CA SER A 181 -8.20 11.06 -2.31
C SER A 181 -7.01 11.41 -1.42
N ILE A 182 -6.29 10.42 -0.87
CA ILE A 182 -5.06 10.68 -0.12
C ILE A 182 -3.95 11.23 -1.03
N PHE A 183 -3.80 10.72 -2.25
CA PHE A 183 -2.83 11.24 -3.21
C PHE A 183 -3.07 12.72 -3.53
N THR A 184 -4.32 13.08 -3.86
CA THR A 184 -4.69 14.48 -4.12
C THR A 184 -4.46 15.35 -2.87
N PHE A 185 -4.84 14.87 -1.69
CA PHE A 185 -4.63 15.60 -0.44
C PHE A 185 -3.14 15.89 -0.17
N LEU A 186 -2.29 14.86 -0.26
CA LEU A 186 -0.85 14.97 -0.04
C LEU A 186 -0.17 15.83 -1.11
N SER A 187 -0.52 15.64 -2.38
CA SER A 187 0.04 16.43 -3.48
C SER A 187 -0.33 17.91 -3.36
N ASN A 188 -1.55 18.24 -2.94
CA ASN A 188 -1.96 19.63 -2.68
C ASN A 188 -1.23 20.24 -1.47
N ALA A 189 -0.83 19.42 -0.51
CA ALA A 189 0.01 19.81 0.62
C ALA A 189 1.52 19.82 0.28
N ASN A 190 1.90 19.68 -1.01
CA ASN A 190 3.28 19.60 -1.48
C ASN A 190 4.11 18.46 -0.87
N VAL A 191 3.45 17.39 -0.40
CA VAL A 191 4.14 16.18 0.06
C VAL A 191 4.51 15.34 -1.16
N PRO A 192 5.79 14.97 -1.36
CA PRO A 192 6.19 14.07 -2.44
C PRO A 192 5.47 12.73 -2.30
N CYS A 193 4.64 12.39 -3.27
CA CYS A 193 3.85 11.18 -3.19
C CYS A 193 3.57 10.54 -4.55
N ALA A 194 3.27 9.25 -4.53
CA ALA A 194 2.88 8.47 -5.70
C ALA A 194 1.88 7.39 -5.33
N VAL A 195 1.06 6.98 -6.29
CA VAL A 195 0.20 5.79 -6.19
C VAL A 195 0.75 4.75 -7.14
N LEU A 196 0.98 3.54 -6.64
CA LEU A 196 1.22 2.34 -7.44
C LEU A 196 0.01 1.43 -7.27
N PHE A 197 -0.57 0.97 -8.38
CA PHE A 197 -1.71 0.07 -8.29
C PHE A 197 -1.75 -0.95 -9.41
N LYS A 198 -2.45 -2.05 -9.13
CA LYS A 198 -2.66 -3.15 -10.05
C LYS A 198 -4.15 -3.34 -10.35
N PHE A 199 -4.49 -3.61 -11.61
CA PHE A 199 -5.81 -4.10 -11.98
C PHE A 199 -5.97 -5.57 -11.57
N CYS A 200 -7.03 -5.87 -10.81
CA CYS A 200 -7.34 -7.21 -10.30
C CYS A 200 -8.85 -7.47 -10.17
N SER A 201 -9.20 -8.74 -10.15
CA SER A 201 -10.53 -9.22 -9.75
C SER A 201 -10.47 -9.64 -8.27
N GLU A 202 -11.61 -9.73 -7.60
CA GLU A 202 -11.66 -10.31 -6.25
C GLU A 202 -11.37 -11.82 -6.28
N GLY A 203 -10.84 -12.33 -5.17
CA GLY A 203 -10.53 -13.75 -4.99
C GLY A 203 -9.15 -13.93 -4.36
N ASP A 204 -8.40 -14.91 -4.89
CA ASP A 204 -7.00 -15.09 -4.51
C ASP A 204 -6.11 -14.07 -5.22
N ASN A 205 -5.69 -13.04 -4.48
CA ASN A 205 -4.85 -11.96 -4.98
C ASN A 205 -3.40 -12.05 -4.50
N ILE A 206 -2.91 -13.23 -4.07
CA ILE A 206 -1.51 -13.44 -3.67
C ILE A 206 -0.56 -13.04 -4.81
N ALA A 207 -0.80 -13.53 -6.03
CA ALA A 207 0.04 -13.24 -7.18
C ALA A 207 0.02 -11.74 -7.56
N ASP A 208 -1.12 -11.09 -7.40
CA ASP A 208 -1.27 -9.65 -7.63
C ASP A 208 -0.49 -8.82 -6.61
N ALA A 209 -0.49 -9.26 -5.34
CA ALA A 209 0.25 -8.63 -4.26
C ALA A 209 1.76 -8.76 -4.43
N VAL A 210 2.24 -9.94 -4.86
CA VAL A 210 3.63 -10.18 -5.25
C VAL A 210 4.02 -9.26 -6.41
N ALA A 211 3.22 -9.22 -7.48
CA ALA A 211 3.50 -8.36 -8.62
C ALA A 211 3.60 -6.87 -8.24
N LEU A 212 2.70 -6.38 -7.37
CA LEU A 212 2.72 -5.00 -6.90
C LEU A 212 3.91 -4.71 -5.96
N ALA A 213 4.31 -5.68 -5.11
CA ALA A 213 5.49 -5.56 -4.26
C ALA A 213 6.79 -5.54 -5.09
N CYS A 214 6.90 -6.39 -6.11
CA CYS A 214 8.02 -6.38 -7.04
C CYS A 214 8.07 -5.06 -7.85
N TYR A 215 6.92 -4.56 -8.28
CA TYR A 215 6.82 -3.27 -8.97
C TYR A 215 7.32 -2.12 -8.09
N LEU A 216 6.90 -2.08 -6.81
CA LEU A 216 7.46 -1.14 -5.84
C LEU A 216 8.99 -1.30 -5.71
N ASN A 217 9.47 -2.55 -5.63
CA ASN A 217 10.88 -2.84 -5.41
C ASN A 217 11.78 -2.38 -6.57
N GLN A 218 11.29 -2.35 -7.81
CA GLN A 218 12.03 -1.79 -8.94
C GLN A 218 12.38 -0.30 -8.74
N TRP A 219 11.61 0.43 -7.91
CA TRP A 219 11.87 1.83 -7.62
C TRP A 219 12.72 2.04 -6.36
N ILE A 220 12.36 1.39 -5.24
CA ILE A 220 13.02 1.66 -3.95
C ILE A 220 14.11 0.66 -3.58
N ASN A 221 14.20 -0.48 -4.30
CA ASN A 221 15.22 -1.51 -4.17
C ASN A 221 15.53 -1.93 -2.71
N VAL A 222 14.49 -2.29 -1.96
CA VAL A 222 14.59 -2.68 -0.54
C VAL A 222 14.61 -4.20 -0.33
N LEU A 223 13.97 -4.96 -1.21
CA LEU A 223 13.95 -6.43 -1.20
C LEU A 223 15.13 -6.96 -2.01
N GLU A 224 15.91 -7.86 -1.40
CA GLU A 224 17.10 -8.47 -2.00
C GLU A 224 16.77 -9.70 -2.86
N THR A 225 15.63 -10.33 -2.60
CA THR A 225 15.18 -11.55 -3.26
C THR A 225 14.31 -11.30 -4.49
N SER A 226 14.45 -12.17 -5.49
CA SER A 226 13.53 -12.27 -6.62
C SER A 226 12.10 -12.62 -6.16
N SER A 227 11.11 -12.39 -7.03
CA SER A 227 9.68 -12.67 -6.78
C SER A 227 9.40 -14.07 -6.22
N ASP A 228 10.23 -15.04 -6.59
CA ASP A 228 9.98 -16.46 -6.36
C ASP A 228 10.38 -16.92 -4.95
N ASN A 229 11.11 -16.08 -4.20
CA ASN A 229 11.63 -16.39 -2.88
C ASN A 229 11.05 -15.51 -1.77
N LEU A 230 9.94 -14.82 -2.02
CA LEU A 230 9.29 -13.99 -1.00
C LEU A 230 8.65 -14.85 0.09
N LYS A 231 9.00 -14.57 1.34
CA LYS A 231 8.38 -15.14 2.53
C LYS A 231 6.98 -14.55 2.72
N TYR A 232 5.99 -15.43 2.83
CA TYR A 232 4.63 -15.05 3.19
C TYR A 232 4.49 -14.94 4.72
N PRO A 233 3.63 -14.02 5.22
CA PRO A 233 3.37 -13.90 6.65
C PRO A 233 2.71 -15.19 7.18
N SER A 234 2.96 -15.53 8.45
CA SER A 234 2.39 -16.74 9.06
C SER A 234 0.85 -16.76 9.03
N SER A 235 0.22 -15.59 9.15
CA SER A 235 -1.23 -15.44 9.03
C SER A 235 -1.83 -15.97 7.72
N TRP A 236 -1.07 -15.99 6.62
CA TRP A 236 -1.58 -16.49 5.33
C TRP A 236 -1.76 -18.01 5.30
N LYS A 237 -1.19 -18.76 6.26
CA LYS A 237 -1.42 -20.20 6.43
C LYS A 237 -2.91 -20.57 6.54
N TYR A 238 -3.73 -19.64 7.04
CA TYR A 238 -5.16 -19.82 7.25
C TYR A 238 -6.01 -18.88 6.40
N LEU A 239 -5.46 -18.34 5.30
CA LEU A 239 -6.18 -17.43 4.40
C LEU A 239 -7.47 -18.06 3.86
N PHE A 240 -7.45 -19.37 3.62
CA PHE A 240 -8.60 -20.16 3.16
C PHE A 240 -9.26 -20.97 4.29
N GLY A 241 -9.04 -20.58 5.54
CA GLY A 241 -9.53 -21.29 6.72
C GLY A 241 -8.60 -22.40 7.20
N LYS A 242 -9.09 -23.18 8.18
CA LYS A 242 -8.38 -24.37 8.66
C LYS A 242 -8.47 -25.49 7.62
N PRO A 243 -7.48 -26.40 7.58
CA PRO A 243 -7.63 -27.63 6.82
C PRO A 243 -8.96 -28.32 7.17
N PRO A 244 -9.67 -28.89 6.19
CA PRO A 244 -10.89 -29.63 6.45
C PRO A 244 -10.64 -30.71 7.52
N PRO A 245 -11.58 -30.95 8.45
CA PRO A 245 -11.49 -32.06 9.40
C PRO A 245 -11.24 -33.37 8.67
N ARG A 246 -10.34 -34.20 9.22
CA ARG A 246 -10.03 -35.52 8.63
C ARG A 246 -11.25 -36.42 8.53
N GLU A 247 -12.27 -36.18 9.36
CA GLU A 247 -13.55 -36.91 9.39
C GLU A 247 -14.41 -36.73 8.13
N ILE A 248 -14.06 -35.81 7.23
CA ILE A 248 -14.79 -35.55 5.97
C ILE A 248 -14.24 -36.41 4.80
N TYR A 249 -13.09 -37.07 4.97
CA TYR A 249 -12.46 -37.97 3.98
C TYR A 249 -12.44 -39.41 4.48
#